data_AF-A0A1B6GRL7-F1
#
_entry.id   AF-A0A1B6GRL7-F1
#
_cell.length_a   1.000
_cell.length_b   1.000
_cell.length_c   1.000
_cell.angle_alpha   90.00
_cell.angle_beta   90.00
_cell.angle_gamma   90.00
#
_symmetry.space_group_name_H-M   'P 1'
#
loop_
_entity.id
_entity.type
_entity.pdbx_description
1 polymer ?
#
loop_
_entity_poly.entity_id
_entity_poly.type
_entity_poly.pdbx_seq_one_letter_code
_entity_poly.pdbx_strand_id
1 'polypeptide(L)'
;QLDPTFIAEVGSGSGILITALANALNDKKVMCFATDINIKAAEATKLTALQHQKSIEVCVMDFLQSYQSAIFDLIIFNPPYVPCGRDEVENDKNLELAWCGGSNNGRDI
;
A
#
# COMPACT_ATOMS: atom_id res chain seq x y z
N GLN A 1 -18.36 -13.59 9.97
CA GLN A 1 -17.69 -13.54 8.65
C GLN A 1 -17.58 -12.08 8.26
N LEU A 2 -16.41 -11.62 7.83
CA LEU A 2 -16.24 -10.24 7.37
C LEU A 2 -16.83 -10.10 5.96
N ASP A 3 -17.59 -9.04 5.71
CA ASP A 3 -18.17 -8.70 4.40
C ASP A 3 -17.91 -7.23 4.04
N PRO A 4 -16.63 -6.84 3.88
CA PRO A 4 -16.26 -5.46 3.60
C PRO A 4 -16.73 -5.03 2.20
N THR A 5 -17.13 -3.78 2.06
CA THR A 5 -17.48 -3.15 0.78
C THR A 5 -16.34 -2.28 0.26
N PHE A 6 -15.65 -1.55 1.16
CA PHE A 6 -14.54 -0.68 0.82
C PHE A 6 -13.26 -1.11 1.54
N ILE A 7 -12.22 -1.41 0.78
CA ILE A 7 -10.93 -1.86 1.30
C ILE A 7 -9.83 -0.95 0.77
N ALA A 8 -8.94 -0.49 1.64
CA ALA A 8 -7.73 0.22 1.24
C ALA A 8 -6.47 -0.53 1.65
N GLU A 9 -5.47 -0.55 0.77
CA GLU A 9 -4.08 -0.83 1.12
C GLU A 9 -3.28 0.48 1.09
N VAL A 10 -2.55 0.77 2.18
CA VAL A 10 -1.60 1.87 2.28
C VAL A 10 -0.19 1.35 2.08
N GLY A 11 0.62 2.06 1.29
CA GLY A 11 1.98 1.64 0.96
C GLY A 11 1.96 0.35 0.14
N SER A 12 1.21 0.34 -0.96
CA SER A 12 0.91 -0.89 -1.69
C SER A 12 2.12 -1.57 -2.33
N GLY A 13 3.23 -0.86 -2.56
CA GLY A 13 4.45 -1.44 -3.09
C GLY A 13 4.20 -2.12 -4.45
N SER A 14 4.32 -3.45 -4.51
CA SER A 14 4.01 -4.23 -5.72
C SER A 14 2.50 -4.45 -5.96
N GLY A 15 1.65 -4.14 -4.98
CA GLY A 15 0.20 -4.37 -5.04
C GLY A 15 -0.21 -5.82 -4.81
N ILE A 16 0.70 -6.69 -4.36
CA ILE A 16 0.42 -8.11 -4.24
C ILE A 16 -0.64 -8.43 -3.17
N LEU A 17 -0.67 -7.70 -2.05
CA LEU A 17 -1.61 -7.98 -0.96
C LEU A 17 -3.04 -7.57 -1.36
N ILE A 18 -3.24 -6.34 -1.83
CA ILE A 18 -4.58 -5.91 -2.28
C ILE A 18 -5.08 -6.75 -3.46
N THR A 19 -4.20 -7.13 -4.39
CA THR A 19 -4.57 -7.98 -5.53
C THR A 19 -4.92 -9.40 -5.09
N ALA A 20 -4.14 -9.99 -4.17
CA ALA A 20 -4.44 -11.31 -3.60
C ALA A 20 -5.77 -11.30 -2.82
N LEU A 21 -6.04 -10.23 -2.08
CA LEU A 21 -7.30 -10.07 -1.36
C LEU A 21 -8.48 -9.91 -2.33
N ALA A 22 -8.35 -9.07 -3.36
CA ALA A 22 -9.36 -8.94 -4.41
C ALA A 22 -9.61 -10.26 -5.15
N ASN A 23 -8.57 -11.09 -5.33
CA ASN A 23 -8.72 -12.46 -5.82
C ASN A 23 -9.51 -13.35 -4.85
N ALA A 24 -9.17 -13.33 -3.57
CA ALA A 24 -9.80 -14.18 -2.55
C ALA A 24 -11.28 -13.81 -2.30
N LEU A 25 -11.65 -12.54 -2.46
CA LEU A 25 -13.02 -12.04 -2.28
C LEU A 25 -13.89 -12.24 -3.53
N ASN A 26 -13.28 -12.54 -4.69
CA ASN A 26 -13.94 -12.87 -5.96
C ASN A 26 -15.09 -11.90 -6.34
N ASP A 27 -16.26 -12.40 -6.78
CA ASP A 27 -17.42 -11.65 -7.27
C ASP A 27 -18.22 -10.89 -6.19
N LYS A 28 -17.70 -10.79 -4.97
CA LYS A 28 -18.31 -9.90 -3.98
C LYS A 28 -18.20 -8.46 -4.49
N LYS A 29 -19.24 -7.66 -4.26
CA LYS A 29 -19.24 -6.22 -4.55
C LYS A 29 -18.30 -5.50 -3.59
N VAL A 30 -16.99 -5.63 -3.82
CA VAL A 30 -15.93 -5.01 -3.04
C VAL A 30 -15.17 -4.05 -3.95
N MET A 31 -14.97 -2.83 -3.46
CA MET A 31 -14.12 -1.82 -4.08
C MET A 31 -12.78 -1.81 -3.36
N CYS A 32 -11.73 -2.09 -4.10
CA CYS A 32 -10.36 -2.12 -3.60
C CYS A 32 -9.62 -0.85 -4.04
N PHE A 33 -8.96 -0.22 -3.08
CA PHE A 33 -8.16 0.98 -3.25
C PHE A 33 -6.74 0.70 -2.79
N ALA A 34 -5.77 1.30 -3.48
CA ALA A 34 -4.36 1.18 -3.14
C ALA A 34 -3.69 2.54 -3.23
N THR A 35 -2.90 2.87 -2.22
CA THR A 35 -2.14 4.10 -2.17
C THR A 35 -0.67 3.83 -1.95
N ASP A 36 0.17 4.60 -2.62
CA ASP A 36 1.60 4.60 -2.37
C ASP A 36 2.17 6.00 -2.62
N ILE A 37 3.16 6.41 -1.84
CA ILE A 37 3.83 7.69 -2.05
C ILE A 37 4.77 7.64 -3.26
N ASN A 38 5.24 6.44 -3.62
CA ASN A 38 6.14 6.22 -4.74
C ASN A 38 5.36 5.90 -6.02
N ILE A 39 5.51 6.76 -7.04
CA ILE A 39 4.84 6.58 -8.33
C ILE A 39 5.15 5.24 -9.00
N LYS A 40 6.38 4.72 -8.86
CA LYS A 40 6.77 3.43 -9.45
C LYS A 40 6.08 2.26 -8.75
N ALA A 41 5.82 2.37 -7.44
CA ALA A 41 5.06 1.39 -6.68
C ALA A 41 3.57 1.42 -7.07
N ALA A 42 2.99 2.62 -7.22
CA ALA A 42 1.63 2.76 -7.75
C ALA A 42 1.50 2.16 -9.18
N GLU A 43 2.47 2.42 -10.06
CA GLU A 43 2.53 1.79 -11.39
C GLU A 43 2.64 0.26 -11.32
N ALA A 44 3.53 -0.26 -10.47
CA ALA A 44 3.67 -1.70 -10.25
C ALA A 44 2.37 -2.33 -9.74
N THR A 45 1.73 -1.71 -8.76
CA THR A 45 0.42 -2.12 -8.22
C THR A 45 -0.63 -2.19 -9.32
N LYS A 46 -0.71 -1.17 -10.19
CA LYS A 46 -1.64 -1.15 -11.33
C LYS A 46 -1.35 -2.27 -12.34
N LEU A 47 -0.07 -2.53 -12.63
CA LEU A 47 0.33 -3.63 -13.52
C LEU A 47 -0.02 -5.00 -12.94
N THR A 48 0.21 -5.22 -11.64
CA THR A 48 -0.15 -6.46 -10.96
C THR A 48 -1.66 -6.69 -10.96
N ALA A 49 -2.45 -5.65 -10.66
CA ALA A 49 -3.91 -5.71 -10.75
C ALA A 49 -4.38 -6.08 -12.17
N LEU A 50 -3.81 -5.43 -13.19
CA LEU A 50 -4.12 -5.71 -14.61
C LEU A 50 -3.77 -7.14 -15.01
N GLN A 51 -2.59 -7.63 -14.63
CA GLN A 51 -2.14 -9.00 -14.90
C GLN A 51 -3.04 -10.06 -14.27
N HIS A 52 -3.72 -9.74 -13.18
CA HIS A 52 -4.65 -10.64 -12.49
C HIS A 52 -6.12 -10.32 -12.76
N GLN A 53 -6.39 -9.42 -13.72
CA GLN A 53 -7.74 -9.04 -14.15
C GLN A 53 -8.60 -8.52 -12.99
N LYS A 54 -7.97 -7.77 -12.08
CA LYS A 54 -8.65 -7.12 -10.95
C LYS A 54 -8.76 -5.62 -11.15
N SER A 55 -9.89 -5.07 -10.73
CA SER A 55 -10.14 -3.63 -10.68
C SER A 55 -9.74 -3.13 -9.31
N ILE A 56 -8.67 -2.34 -9.27
CA ILE A 56 -8.15 -1.69 -8.06
C ILE A 56 -7.92 -0.23 -8.42
N GLU A 57 -8.48 0.68 -7.63
CA GLU A 57 -8.25 2.11 -7.77
C GLU A 57 -6.92 2.47 -7.12
N VAL A 58 -5.94 2.87 -7.94
CA VAL A 58 -4.58 3.16 -7.49
C VAL A 58 -4.29 4.65 -7.55
N CYS A 59 -3.79 5.23 -6.46
CA CYS A 59 -3.48 6.64 -6.39
C CYS A 59 -2.13 6.90 -5.73
N VAL A 60 -1.35 7.80 -6.31
CA VAL A 60 -0.11 8.29 -5.67
C VAL A 60 -0.49 9.28 -4.60
N MET A 61 -0.35 8.90 -3.33
CA MET A 61 -0.67 9.76 -2.19
C MET A 61 0.05 9.31 -0.91
N ASP A 62 0.17 10.26 0.02
CA ASP A 62 0.61 9.98 1.38
C ASP A 62 -0.56 9.42 2.21
N PHE A 63 -0.39 8.22 2.75
CA PHE A 63 -1.43 7.45 3.44
C PHE A 63 -2.78 7.43 2.69
N LEU A 64 -3.82 8.04 3.28
CA LEU A 64 -5.18 8.14 2.77
C LEU A 64 -5.65 9.60 2.75
N GLN A 65 -4.73 10.57 2.64
CA GLN A 65 -5.02 12.00 2.85
C GLN A 65 -6.17 12.56 2.01
N SER A 66 -6.38 12.02 0.80
CA SER A 66 -7.44 12.47 -0.11
C SER A 66 -8.80 11.82 0.14
N TYR A 67 -8.88 10.85 1.05
CA TYR A 67 -10.10 10.15 1.40
C TYR A 67 -10.75 10.73 2.66
N GLN A 68 -12.09 10.66 2.71
CA GLN A 68 -12.82 11.03 3.92
C GLN A 68 -12.58 9.99 5.02
N SER A 69 -12.66 10.43 6.28
CA SER A 69 -12.55 9.52 7.43
C SER A 69 -13.67 8.47 7.44
N ALA A 70 -13.35 7.26 7.91
CA ALA A 70 -14.32 6.19 8.17
C ALA A 70 -15.12 5.70 6.93
N ILE A 71 -14.53 5.76 5.73
CA ILE A 71 -15.13 5.20 4.52
C ILE A 71 -14.71 3.75 4.23
N PHE A 72 -13.60 3.29 4.81
CA PHE A 72 -13.06 1.95 4.58
C PHE A 72 -13.46 1.01 5.71
N ASP A 73 -13.96 -0.16 5.36
CA ASP A 73 -14.29 -1.23 6.31
C ASP A 73 -13.03 -2.00 6.75
N LEU A 74 -12.01 -2.02 5.88
CA LEU A 74 -10.72 -2.66 6.12
C LEU A 74 -9.60 -1.79 5.54
N ILE A 75 -8.59 -1.54 6.37
CA ILE A 75 -7.33 -0.92 5.96
C ILE A 75 -6.22 -1.93 6.18
N ILE A 76 -5.43 -2.16 5.14
CA ILE A 76 -4.21 -2.96 5.16
C ILE A 76 -3.04 -1.99 5.14
N PHE A 77 -2.08 -2.20 6.03
CA PHE A 77 -0.86 -1.43 6.00
C PHE A 77 0.31 -2.33 6.42
N ASN A 78 1.22 -2.56 5.49
CA ASN A 78 2.50 -3.19 5.76
C ASN A 78 3.58 -2.11 5.73
N PRO A 79 3.72 -1.31 6.82
CA PRO A 79 4.63 -0.17 6.82
C PRO A 79 6.08 -0.58 6.64
N PRO A 80 6.97 0.34 6.28
CA PRO A 80 8.39 0.15 6.52
C PRO A 80 8.64 0.15 8.04
N TYR A 81 9.19 -0.94 8.58
CA TYR A 81 9.38 -1.16 10.02
C TYR A 81 10.79 -1.61 10.40
N VAL A 82 11.68 -1.77 9.43
CA VAL A 82 13.05 -2.23 9.66
C VAL A 82 13.88 -1.07 10.20
N PRO A 83 14.64 -1.29 11.29
CA PRO A 83 15.60 -0.30 11.76
C PRO A 83 16.69 0.00 10.74
N CYS A 84 17.05 1.27 10.58
CA CYS A 84 18.12 1.68 9.68
C CYS A 84 19.06 2.67 10.36
N GLY A 85 20.31 2.64 9.94
CA GLY A 85 21.27 3.69 10.28
C GLY A 85 20.99 4.97 9.49
N ARG A 86 21.38 6.12 10.03
CA ARG A 86 21.16 7.44 9.39
C ARG A 86 21.73 7.51 7.96
N ASP A 87 22.88 6.85 7.72
CA ASP A 87 23.56 6.87 6.42
C ASP A 87 22.82 6.10 5.31
N GLU A 88 21.91 5.19 5.66
CA GLU A 88 21.13 4.40 4.69
C GLU A 88 19.91 5.17 4.17
N VAL A 89 19.39 6.11 4.96
CA VAL A 89 18.22 6.93 4.61
C VAL A 89 18.62 8.15 3.76
N GLU A 90 19.80 8.70 3.98
CA GLU A 90 20.28 9.92 3.31
C GLU A 90 20.73 9.70 1.85
N ASN A 91 20.95 8.45 1.42
CA ASN A 91 21.45 8.14 0.08
C ASN A 91 20.36 8.04 -1.02
N ASP A 92 19.11 8.38 -0.71
CA ASP A 92 18.00 8.60 -1.66
C ASP A 92 17.83 7.49 -2.71
N LYS A 93 18.15 6.26 -2.32
CA LYS A 93 17.82 5.08 -3.11
C LYS A 93 16.40 4.70 -2.72
N ASN A 94 15.49 4.88 -3.67
CA ASN A 94 14.04 4.66 -3.53
C ASN A 94 13.66 3.26 -3.00
N LEU A 95 14.58 2.29 -2.97
CA LEU A 95 14.31 0.92 -2.58
C LEU A 95 14.33 0.75 -1.06
N GLU A 96 15.27 1.42 -0.39
CA GLU A 96 15.51 1.33 1.04
C GLU A 96 14.29 1.85 1.82
N LEU A 97 13.62 2.89 1.30
CA LEU A 97 12.37 3.43 1.84
C LEU A 97 11.20 2.43 1.85
N ALA A 98 11.28 1.32 1.10
CA ALA A 98 10.23 0.30 1.09
C ALA A 98 10.22 -0.55 2.37
N TRP A 99 11.33 -0.63 3.10
CA TRP A 99 11.43 -1.39 4.35
C TRP A 99 11.92 -0.55 5.53
N CYS A 100 12.67 0.51 5.26
CA CYS A 100 13.30 1.36 6.25
C CYS A 100 12.30 2.34 6.86
N GLY A 101 11.92 2.15 8.12
CA GLY A 101 10.87 3.00 8.70
C GLY A 101 11.37 4.32 9.28
N GLY A 102 12.64 4.66 9.03
CA GLY A 102 13.16 6.02 9.17
C GLY A 102 13.35 6.53 10.60
N SER A 103 13.79 7.78 10.68
CA SER A 103 14.14 8.44 11.93
C SER A 103 12.95 9.09 12.63
N ASN A 104 12.95 9.05 13.97
CA ASN A 104 11.82 9.34 14.87
C ASN A 104 10.85 8.15 15.10
N ASN A 105 11.42 7.01 15.48
CA ASN A 105 10.75 5.82 16.05
C ASN A 105 9.99 4.92 15.06
N GLY A 106 10.49 4.82 13.82
CA GLY A 106 10.09 3.80 12.85
C GLY A 106 11.19 2.84 12.35
N ARG A 107 12.40 2.66 12.86
CA ARG A 107 12.94 2.75 14.22
C ARG A 107 14.45 2.89 14.07
N ASP A 108 15.00 4.05 14.36
CA ASP A 108 16.46 4.27 14.35
C ASP A 108 17.24 3.20 15.17
N ILE A 109 18.46 2.91 14.72
CA ILE A 109 19.54 2.35 15.57
C ILE A 109 20.43 3.45 16.10
#